data_AF-A0A0A1TI52-F1
#
_entry.id   AF-A0A0A1TI52-F1
#
_cell.length_a   1.000
_cell.length_b   1.000
_cell.length_c   1.000
_cell.angle_alpha   90.00
_cell.angle_beta   90.00
_cell.angle_gamma   90.00
#
_symmetry.space_group_name_H-M   'P 1'
#
loop_
_entity.id
_entity.type
_entity.pdbx_description
1 polymer ?
#
loop_
_entity_poly.entity_id
_entity_poly.type
_entity_poly.pdbx_seq_one_letter_code
_entity_poly.pdbx_strand_id
1 'polypeptide(L)'
;MSAQNSAGIQTLLDAEREASKIVQKAREFRTKRVKEARDEAKKEISDYKSKKDDEFKKFEAEHSQGNKAAEDDASKDADKQIKDITAAGQKNQAGVVKNLLSAVFDVKPVPPSAA
;
A
#
# COMPACT_ATOMS: atom_id res chain seq x y z
N MET A 1 -17.44 25.38 81.23
CA MET A 1 -16.13 25.22 80.56
C MET A 1 -16.01 23.93 79.72
N SER A 2 -17.05 23.08 79.57
CA SER A 2 -16.98 21.84 78.77
C SER A 2 -17.57 21.96 77.34
N ALA A 3 -18.58 22.81 77.14
CA ALA A 3 -19.27 22.95 75.84
C ALA A 3 -18.43 23.65 74.75
N GLN A 4 -17.48 24.51 75.13
CA GLN A 4 -16.56 25.15 74.17
C GLN A 4 -15.49 24.17 73.63
N ASN A 5 -15.11 23.15 74.41
CA ASN A 5 -14.19 22.11 73.94
C ASN A 5 -14.85 21.15 72.93
N SER A 6 -16.13 20.81 73.09
CA SER A 6 -16.83 19.93 72.14
C SER A 6 -17.11 20.61 70.80
N ALA A 7 -17.42 21.92 70.79
CA ALA A 7 -17.66 22.68 69.56
C ALA A 7 -16.39 22.87 68.70
N GLY A 8 -15.23 23.09 69.36
CA GLY A 8 -13.94 23.20 68.67
C GLY A 8 -13.51 21.88 68.03
N ILE A 9 -13.66 20.76 68.76
CA ILE A 9 -13.34 19.42 68.23
C ILE A 9 -14.24 19.07 67.04
N GLN A 10 -15.54 19.39 67.11
CA GLN A 10 -16.46 19.12 66.00
C GLN A 10 -16.05 19.88 64.72
N THR A 11 -15.67 21.14 64.85
CA THR A 11 -15.16 21.96 63.73
C THR A 11 -13.91 21.34 63.09
N LEU A 12 -12.98 20.82 63.91
CA LEU A 12 -11.78 20.16 63.41
C LEU A 12 -12.09 18.84 62.68
N LEU A 13 -13.02 18.04 63.20
CA LEU A 13 -13.47 16.80 62.56
C LEU A 13 -14.16 17.06 61.22
N ASP A 14 -14.95 18.13 61.12
CA ASP A 14 -15.59 18.51 59.86
C ASP A 14 -14.56 19.04 58.85
N ALA A 15 -13.58 19.83 59.29
CA ALA A 15 -12.46 20.25 58.45
C ALA A 15 -11.62 19.07 57.94
N GLU A 16 -11.38 18.05 58.78
CA GLU A 16 -10.66 16.83 58.39
C GLU A 16 -11.42 16.02 57.33
N ARG A 17 -12.75 15.94 57.46
CA ARG A 17 -13.62 15.31 56.46
C ARG A 17 -13.62 16.07 55.14
N GLU A 18 -13.66 17.40 55.18
CA GLU A 18 -13.58 18.22 53.96
C GLU A 18 -12.22 18.09 53.28
N ALA A 19 -11.13 18.16 54.03
CA ALA A 19 -9.78 17.94 53.51
C ALA A 19 -9.65 16.56 52.85
N SER A 20 -10.16 15.53 53.50
CA SER A 20 -10.18 14.16 52.95
C SER A 20 -10.95 14.06 51.64
N LYS A 21 -12.13 14.71 51.55
CA LYS A 21 -12.92 14.78 50.31
C LYS A 21 -12.18 15.52 49.19
N ILE A 22 -11.49 16.61 49.50
CA ILE A 22 -10.70 17.37 48.52
C ILE A 22 -9.58 16.50 47.95
N VAL A 23 -8.85 15.79 48.81
CA VAL A 23 -7.77 14.88 48.38
C VAL A 23 -8.32 13.73 47.54
N GLN A 24 -9.45 13.14 47.93
CA GLN A 24 -10.08 12.06 47.18
C GLN A 24 -10.51 12.51 45.77
N LYS A 25 -11.20 13.66 45.67
CA LYS A 25 -11.55 14.27 44.38
C LYS A 25 -10.33 14.53 43.50
N ALA A 26 -9.23 15.03 44.07
CA ALA A 26 -8.00 15.25 43.33
C ALA A 26 -7.38 13.95 42.79
N ARG A 27 -7.42 12.85 43.56
CA ARG A 27 -6.95 11.52 43.12
C ARG A 27 -7.82 10.94 42.01
N GLU A 28 -9.13 11.07 42.14
CA GLU A 28 -10.10 10.65 41.12
C GLU A 28 -9.92 11.44 39.83
N PHE A 29 -9.79 12.77 39.92
CA PHE A 29 -9.52 13.64 38.79
C PHE A 29 -8.21 13.26 38.07
N ARG A 30 -7.13 13.03 38.83
CA ARG A 30 -5.85 12.58 38.26
C ARG A 30 -6.02 11.26 37.50
N THR A 31 -6.72 10.30 38.09
CA THR A 31 -6.94 8.97 37.49
C THR A 31 -7.79 9.07 36.23
N LYS A 32 -8.83 9.92 36.25
CA LYS A 32 -9.68 10.20 35.10
C LYS A 32 -8.87 10.82 33.97
N ARG A 33 -8.05 11.84 34.27
CA ARG A 33 -7.21 12.53 33.27
C ARG A 33 -6.20 11.59 32.61
N VAL A 34 -5.61 10.67 33.38
CA VAL A 34 -4.69 9.65 32.83
C VAL A 34 -5.42 8.67 31.90
N LYS A 35 -6.65 8.28 32.23
CA LYS A 35 -7.47 7.44 31.35
C LYS A 35 -7.87 8.18 30.07
N GLU A 36 -8.39 9.40 30.19
CA GLU A 36 -8.74 10.26 29.06
C GLU A 36 -7.55 10.42 28.10
N ALA A 37 -6.36 10.76 28.61
CA ALA A 37 -5.16 10.90 27.78
C ALA A 37 -4.77 9.60 27.05
N ARG A 38 -4.96 8.44 27.69
CA ARG A 38 -4.70 7.14 27.04
C ARG A 38 -5.73 6.85 25.94
N ASP A 39 -7.00 7.16 26.17
CA ASP A 39 -8.07 6.90 25.23
C ASP A 39 -7.99 7.86 24.04
N GLU A 40 -7.66 9.14 24.27
CA GLU A 40 -7.37 10.13 23.23
C GLU A 40 -6.18 9.70 22.37
N ALA A 41 -5.06 9.28 22.97
CA ALA A 41 -3.90 8.80 22.22
C ALA A 41 -4.22 7.55 21.38
N LYS A 42 -5.00 6.60 21.92
CA LYS A 42 -5.46 5.42 21.15
C LYS A 42 -6.35 5.83 19.97
N LYS A 43 -7.23 6.79 20.16
CA LYS A 43 -8.09 7.32 19.10
C LYS A 43 -7.25 7.97 18.00
N GLU A 44 -6.29 8.81 18.37
CA GLU A 44 -5.40 9.47 17.41
C GLU A 44 -4.54 8.46 16.62
N ILE A 45 -4.02 7.42 17.29
CA ILE A 45 -3.30 6.32 16.62
C ILE A 45 -4.22 5.58 15.64
N SER A 46 -5.47 5.28 16.03
CA SER A 46 -6.44 4.63 15.16
C SER A 46 -6.77 5.48 13.94
N ASP A 47 -7.01 6.77 14.14
CA ASP A 47 -7.31 7.72 13.07
C ASP A 47 -6.12 7.86 12.12
N TYR A 48 -4.90 7.94 12.64
CA TYR A 48 -3.68 7.98 11.84
C TYR A 48 -3.49 6.69 11.03
N LYS A 49 -3.71 5.52 11.64
CA LYS A 49 -3.64 4.23 10.97
C LYS A 49 -4.67 4.14 9.84
N SER A 50 -5.92 4.51 10.10
CA SER A 50 -6.97 4.52 9.06
C SER A 50 -6.60 5.44 7.89
N LYS A 51 -6.10 6.64 8.17
CA LYS A 51 -5.64 7.56 7.12
C LYS A 51 -4.52 6.96 6.28
N LYS A 52 -3.53 6.31 6.92
CA LYS A 52 -2.42 5.68 6.22
C LYS A 52 -2.85 4.45 5.41
N ASP A 53 -3.78 3.65 5.93
CA ASP A 53 -4.35 2.53 5.20
C ASP A 53 -5.16 3.01 3.98
N ASP A 54 -5.90 4.12 4.11
CA ASP A 54 -6.64 4.72 3.00
C ASP A 54 -5.71 5.35 1.95
N GLU A 55 -4.65 6.03 2.37
CA GLU A 55 -3.58 6.52 1.48
C GLU A 55 -2.91 5.34 0.74
N PHE A 56 -2.60 4.26 1.46
CA PHE A 56 -1.99 3.07 0.88
C PHE A 56 -2.91 2.41 -0.14
N LYS A 57 -4.20 2.23 0.17
CA LYS A 57 -5.18 1.67 -0.76
C LYS A 57 -5.37 2.54 -2.00
N LYS A 58 -5.38 3.87 -1.86
CA LYS A 58 -5.43 4.79 -3.00
C LYS A 58 -4.19 4.67 -3.85
N PHE A 59 -3.01 4.68 -3.22
CA PHE A 59 -1.74 4.49 -3.90
C PHE A 59 -1.70 3.14 -4.64
N GLU A 60 -2.15 2.06 -3.99
CA GLU A 60 -2.28 0.74 -4.58
C GLU A 60 -3.25 0.75 -5.75
N ALA A 61 -4.43 1.36 -5.64
CA ALA A 61 -5.38 1.45 -6.76
C ALA A 61 -4.83 2.26 -7.95
N GLU A 62 -4.14 3.37 -7.68
CA GLU A 62 -3.54 4.23 -8.70
C GLU A 62 -2.33 3.57 -9.37
N HIS A 63 -1.51 2.83 -8.62
CA HIS A 63 -0.28 2.21 -9.12
C HIS A 63 -0.45 0.74 -9.53
N SER A 64 -1.55 0.08 -9.13
CA SER A 64 -1.95 -1.25 -9.61
C SER A 64 -2.26 -1.23 -11.12
N GLN A 65 -2.63 -0.06 -11.65
CA GLN A 65 -2.78 0.14 -13.10
C GLN A 65 -1.45 0.26 -13.85
N GLY A 66 -0.31 0.33 -13.15
CA GLY A 66 1.01 0.61 -13.72
C GLY A 66 1.44 -0.35 -14.83
N ASN A 67 0.96 -1.59 -14.80
CA ASN A 67 1.26 -2.56 -15.86
C ASN A 67 0.22 -2.60 -16.98
N LYS A 68 -1.04 -2.22 -16.77
CA LYS A 68 -2.06 -2.34 -17.82
C LYS A 68 -1.82 -1.35 -18.96
N ALA A 69 -1.49 -0.10 -18.64
CA ALA A 69 -1.17 0.89 -19.66
C ALA A 69 0.10 0.51 -20.44
N ALA A 70 1.14 0.03 -19.73
CA ALA A 70 2.36 -0.44 -20.35
C ALA A 70 2.14 -1.71 -21.20
N GLU A 71 1.30 -2.64 -20.75
CA GLU A 71 0.94 -3.86 -21.48
C GLU A 71 0.09 -3.57 -22.71
N ASP A 72 -0.88 -2.66 -22.61
CA ASP A 72 -1.71 -2.23 -23.74
C ASP A 72 -0.87 -1.52 -24.81
N ASP A 73 0.06 -0.65 -24.40
CA ASP A 73 0.93 0.05 -25.35
C ASP A 73 1.98 -0.89 -25.97
N ALA A 74 2.55 -1.80 -25.18
CA ALA A 74 3.43 -2.85 -25.71
C ALA A 74 2.70 -3.78 -26.69
N SER A 75 1.44 -4.13 -26.41
CA SER A 75 0.61 -4.97 -27.28
C SER A 75 0.29 -4.27 -28.61
N LYS A 76 -0.06 -2.98 -28.58
CA LYS A 76 -0.28 -2.20 -29.81
C LYS A 76 0.97 -2.13 -30.69
N ASP A 77 2.14 -1.93 -30.08
CA ASP A 77 3.39 -1.85 -30.83
C ASP A 77 3.83 -3.23 -31.34
N ALA A 78 3.61 -4.30 -30.57
CA ALA A 78 3.80 -5.67 -31.04
C ALA A 78 2.89 -5.98 -32.24
N ASP A 79 1.61 -5.61 -32.19
CA ASP A 79 0.66 -5.80 -33.28
C ASP A 79 1.07 -5.05 -34.56
N LYS A 80 1.61 -3.84 -34.43
CA LYS A 80 2.17 -3.11 -35.58
C LYS A 80 3.36 -3.86 -36.16
N GLN A 81 4.32 -4.29 -35.33
CA GLN A 81 5.49 -5.02 -35.79
C GLN A 81 5.11 -6.35 -36.46
N ILE A 82 4.12 -7.08 -35.92
CA ILE A 82 3.62 -8.32 -36.53
C ILE A 82 3.03 -8.04 -37.91
N LYS A 83 2.24 -6.96 -38.07
CA LYS A 83 1.71 -6.56 -39.38
C LYS A 83 2.81 -6.24 -40.37
N ASP A 84 3.82 -5.49 -39.94
CA ASP A 84 4.96 -5.13 -40.79
C ASP A 84 5.77 -6.36 -41.21
N ILE A 85 6.06 -7.27 -40.28
CA ILE A 85 6.73 -8.55 -40.56
C ILE A 85 5.91 -9.40 -41.53
N THR A 86 4.59 -9.47 -41.33
CA THR A 86 3.70 -10.25 -42.20
C THR A 86 3.67 -9.68 -43.62
N ALA A 87 3.57 -8.35 -43.76
CA ALA A 87 3.60 -7.68 -45.05
C ALA A 87 4.96 -7.85 -45.76
N ALA A 88 6.07 -7.72 -45.03
CA ALA A 88 7.41 -7.97 -45.56
C ALA A 88 7.59 -9.44 -45.98
N GLY A 89 7.06 -10.37 -45.20
CA GLY A 89 7.03 -11.80 -45.51
C GLY A 89 6.28 -12.07 -46.81
N GLN A 90 5.04 -11.60 -46.94
CA GLN A 90 4.23 -11.77 -48.14
C GLN A 90 4.89 -11.18 -49.39
N LYS A 91 5.49 -9.99 -49.27
CA LYS A 91 6.20 -9.33 -50.39
C LYS A 91 7.40 -10.15 -50.88
N ASN A 92 8.17 -10.73 -49.97
CA ASN A 92 9.40 -11.44 -50.29
C ASN A 92 9.19 -12.95 -50.53
N GLN A 93 8.02 -13.49 -50.17
CA GLN A 93 7.69 -14.92 -50.25
C GLN A 93 7.90 -15.48 -51.66
N ALA A 94 7.38 -14.80 -52.69
CA ALA A 94 7.49 -15.27 -54.07
C ALA A 94 8.95 -15.35 -54.55
N GLY A 95 9.79 -14.39 -54.15
CA GLY A 95 11.21 -14.37 -54.49
C GLY A 95 11.99 -15.48 -53.78
N VAL A 96 11.72 -15.70 -52.49
CA VAL A 96 12.36 -16.77 -51.71
C VAL A 96 11.95 -18.15 -52.23
N VAL A 97 10.67 -18.37 -52.53
CA VAL A 97 10.18 -19.63 -53.10
C VAL A 97 10.85 -19.91 -54.45
N LYS A 98 10.94 -18.90 -55.32
CA LYS A 98 11.64 -19.04 -56.62
C LYS A 98 13.11 -19.41 -56.41
N ASN A 99 13.82 -18.73 -55.51
CA ASN A 99 15.23 -19.01 -55.24
C ASN A 99 15.46 -20.41 -54.67
N LEU A 100 14.59 -20.86 -53.75
CA LEU A 100 14.65 -22.22 -53.19
C LEU A 100 14.40 -23.27 -54.27
N LEU A 101 13.36 -23.10 -55.10
CA LEU A 101 13.08 -24.02 -56.21
C LEU A 101 14.24 -24.05 -57.19
N SER A 102 14.78 -22.88 -57.58
CA SER A 102 15.95 -22.81 -58.47
C SER A 102 17.17 -23.50 -57.87
N ALA A 103 17.44 -23.36 -56.57
CA ALA A 103 18.56 -24.03 -55.91
C ALA A 103 18.38 -25.56 -55.83
N VAL A 104 17.15 -26.05 -55.66
CA VAL A 104 16.85 -27.49 -55.63
C VAL A 104 16.93 -28.10 -57.03
N PHE A 105 16.50 -27.38 -58.06
CA PHE A 105 16.52 -27.86 -59.45
C PHE A 105 17.86 -27.63 -60.17
N ASP A 106 18.72 -26.71 -59.70
CA ASP A 106 20.09 -26.52 -60.20
C ASP A 106 21.05 -27.56 -59.60
N VAL A 107 20.88 -28.82 -60.03
CA VAL A 107 21.77 -29.91 -59.61
C VAL A 107 23.12 -29.73 -60.27
N LYS A 108 24.13 -29.32 -59.48
CA LYS A 108 25.54 -29.30 -59.86
C LYS A 108 26.25 -30.52 -59.30
N PRO A 109 26.25 -31.65 -60.02
CA PRO A 109 26.94 -32.84 -59.56
C PRO A 109 28.44 -32.57 -59.55
N VAL A 110 29.04 -32.63 -58.36
CA VAL A 110 30.50 -32.62 -58.20
C VAL A 110 30.92 -34.08 -58.02
N PRO A 111 31.87 -34.60 -58.84
CA PRO A 111 32.38 -35.94 -58.61
C PRO A 111 33.05 -35.98 -57.23
N PRO A 112 32.86 -37.04 -56.43
CA PRO A 112 33.54 -37.17 -55.15
C PRO A 112 35.05 -37.10 -55.39
N SER A 113 35.75 -36.19 -54.71
CA SER A 113 37.21 -36.14 -54.83
C SER A 113 37.77 -37.45 -54.30
N ALA A 114 38.66 -38.08 -55.07
CA ALA A 114 39.31 -39.33 -54.69
C ALA A 114 39.93 -39.23 -53.29
N ALA A 115 39.77 -40.30 -52.51
CA ALA A 115 40.32 -40.47 -51.16
C ALA A 115 41.85 -40.46 -51.16
#